data_AF-A0A286NVA7-F1
#
_entry.id   AF-A0A286NVA7-F1
#
_cell.length_a   1.000
_cell.length_b   1.000
_cell.length_c   1.000
_cell.angle_alpha   90.00
_cell.angle_beta   90.00
_cell.angle_gamma   90.00
#
_symmetry.space_group_name_H-M   'P 1'
#
loop_
_entity.id
_entity.type
_entity.pdbx_description
1 polymer ?
#
loop_
_entity_poly.entity_id
_entity_poly.type
_entity_poly.pdbx_seq_one_letter_code
_entity_poly.pdbx_strand_id
1 'polypeptide(L)'
;MARSRGLRLMVYDRTCGGRWGLPGLTASWRAGSVLYRGLGRLDDWSGVASWPEALDWLLARSQDEPIAEIQYWGHGTWGCVLVDHKPLDVRALVPGHPWHERLAALRDRLVPGGDSLWWFRTCETFGTARGHAFARAWTRFFGCRAAGHTYTIGPWQSGLHSLRPGEVPSWSVEEGVQPGSDPARPTSLGSGPREPHTISCLGGRVPSGY
;
A
#
# COMPACT_ATOMS: atom_id res chain seq x y z
N MET A 1 -9.17 5.91 22.64
CA MET A 1 -7.80 5.97 22.09
C MET A 1 -7.66 7.27 21.33
N ALA A 2 -6.75 8.15 21.77
CA ALA A 2 -6.51 9.43 21.12
C ALA A 2 -6.03 9.20 19.67
N ARG A 3 -6.55 9.98 18.71
CA ARG A 3 -6.03 9.99 17.34
C ARG A 3 -4.53 10.34 17.39
N SER A 4 -3.70 9.61 16.65
CA SER A 4 -2.33 10.06 16.39
C SER A 4 -2.38 11.47 15.81
N ARG A 5 -1.58 12.39 16.34
CA ARG A 5 -1.45 13.75 15.79
C ARG A 5 -0.71 13.66 14.46
N GLY A 6 -1.45 13.62 13.35
CA GLY A 6 -0.88 13.66 12.00
C GLY A 6 -1.91 13.30 10.92
N LEU A 7 -1.59 13.69 9.68
CA LEU A 7 -2.44 13.50 8.50
C LEU A 7 -2.56 12.02 8.12
N ARG A 8 -3.75 11.62 7.70
CA ARG A 8 -4.03 10.32 7.08
C ARG A 8 -4.42 10.56 5.63
N LEU A 9 -3.46 10.32 4.76
CA LEU A 9 -3.53 10.65 3.34
C LEU A 9 -3.73 9.38 2.52
N MET A 10 -4.49 9.49 1.43
CA MET A 10 -4.64 8.39 0.49
C MET A 10 -4.38 8.82 -0.94
N VAL A 11 -3.60 8.02 -1.66
CA VAL A 11 -3.40 8.15 -3.09
C VAL A 11 -3.95 6.92 -3.81
N TYR A 12 -4.63 7.12 -4.93
CA TYR A 12 -5.12 6.00 -5.75
C TYR A 12 -4.76 6.16 -7.23
N ASP A 13 -4.55 5.04 -7.92
CA ASP A 13 -4.30 5.04 -9.36
C ASP A 13 -5.56 5.45 -10.14
N ARG A 14 -5.55 6.61 -10.79
CA ARG A 14 -6.71 7.06 -11.58
C ARG A 14 -6.71 6.56 -13.01
N THR A 15 -5.66 5.89 -13.48
CA THR A 15 -5.56 5.45 -14.89
C THR A 15 -6.27 4.12 -15.15
N CYS A 16 -6.76 3.44 -14.10
CA CYS A 16 -7.62 2.26 -14.22
C CYS A 16 -9.07 2.62 -14.58
N GLY A 17 -9.28 3.23 -15.75
CA GLY A 17 -10.57 3.69 -16.26
C GLY A 17 -11.52 2.58 -16.74
N GLY A 18 -11.03 1.34 -16.86
CA GLY A 18 -11.80 0.21 -17.38
C GLY A 18 -11.65 0.04 -18.89
N ARG A 19 -12.30 -0.99 -19.42
CA ARG A 19 -12.41 -1.25 -20.87
C ARG A 19 -13.89 -1.37 -21.23
N TRP A 20 -14.23 -1.27 -22.51
CA TRP A 20 -15.61 -1.30 -22.99
C TRP A 20 -16.44 -2.42 -22.32
N GLY A 21 -17.45 -2.05 -21.54
CA GLY A 21 -18.34 -2.98 -20.81
C GLY A 21 -17.91 -3.38 -19.38
N LEU A 22 -16.71 -3.03 -18.91
CA LEU A 22 -16.27 -3.31 -17.53
C LEU A 22 -15.79 -2.03 -16.83
N PRO A 23 -16.47 -1.60 -15.74
CA PRO A 23 -16.04 -0.41 -15.00
C PRO A 23 -14.64 -0.64 -14.41
N GLY A 24 -13.74 0.32 -14.63
CA GLY A 24 -12.42 0.29 -14.03
C GLY A 24 -12.45 0.53 -12.52
N LEU A 25 -11.34 0.19 -11.85
CA LEU A 25 -11.24 0.33 -10.39
C LEU A 25 -11.19 1.79 -9.94
N THR A 26 -10.83 2.74 -10.81
CA THR A 26 -10.81 4.19 -10.52
C THR A 26 -12.13 4.67 -9.90
N ALA A 27 -13.28 4.23 -10.43
CA ALA A 27 -14.58 4.63 -9.91
C ALA A 27 -14.81 4.13 -8.48
N SER A 28 -14.43 2.87 -8.22
CA SER A 28 -14.55 2.24 -6.91
C SER A 28 -13.62 2.89 -5.88
N TRP A 29 -12.38 3.18 -6.25
CA TRP A 29 -11.43 3.86 -5.37
C TRP A 29 -11.87 5.28 -5.05
N ARG A 30 -12.34 6.04 -6.03
CA ARG A 30 -12.89 7.38 -5.79
C ARG A 30 -14.09 7.34 -4.83
N ALA A 31 -15.05 6.44 -5.05
CA ALA A 31 -16.21 6.29 -4.17
C ALA A 31 -15.79 5.92 -2.73
N GLY A 32 -14.86 4.97 -2.58
CA GLY A 32 -14.30 4.59 -1.29
C GLY A 32 -13.54 5.73 -0.60
N SER A 33 -12.85 6.59 -1.36
CA SER A 33 -12.15 7.79 -0.85
C SER A 33 -13.12 8.76 -0.18
N VAL A 34 -14.23 9.06 -0.87
CA VAL A 34 -15.30 9.95 -0.37
C VAL A 34 -15.91 9.36 0.89
N LEU A 35 -16.25 8.06 0.86
CA LEU A 35 -16.78 7.36 2.03
C LEU A 35 -15.81 7.41 3.22
N TYR A 36 -14.53 7.11 3.01
CA TYR A 36 -13.54 7.08 4.08
C TYR A 36 -13.30 8.47 4.68
N ARG A 37 -13.31 9.53 3.85
CA ARG A 37 -13.25 10.91 4.34
C ARG A 37 -14.50 11.26 5.16
N GLY A 38 -15.69 10.92 4.68
CA GLY A 38 -16.95 11.14 5.41
C GLY A 38 -17.01 10.41 6.77
N LEU A 39 -16.38 9.23 6.86
CA LEU A 39 -16.23 8.47 8.10
C LEU A 39 -15.06 8.98 8.98
N GLY A 40 -14.38 10.05 8.59
CA GLY A 40 -13.23 10.61 9.31
C GLY A 40 -12.05 9.63 9.42
N ARG A 41 -11.88 8.74 8.45
CA ARG A 41 -10.78 7.77 8.35
C ARG A 41 -9.60 8.30 7.55
N LEU A 42 -9.88 9.18 6.59
CA LEU A 42 -8.90 9.94 5.83
C LEU A 42 -9.11 11.43 6.10
N ASP A 43 -8.02 12.18 6.08
CA ASP A 43 -8.06 13.64 6.16
C ASP A 43 -8.07 14.24 4.75
N ASP A 44 -7.39 13.61 3.79
CA ASP A 44 -7.46 13.97 2.38
C ASP A 44 -7.12 12.82 1.43
N TRP A 45 -7.40 12.98 0.13
CA TRP A 45 -7.09 11.99 -0.89
C TRP A 45 -6.83 12.59 -2.27
N SER A 46 -6.09 11.86 -3.12
CA SER A 46 -5.86 12.23 -4.51
C SER A 46 -5.81 11.02 -5.45
N GLY A 47 -6.47 11.14 -6.59
CA GLY A 47 -6.29 10.22 -7.71
C GLY A 47 -5.12 10.69 -8.58
N VAL A 48 -4.18 9.82 -8.89
CA VAL A 48 -2.90 10.17 -9.53
C VAL A 48 -2.64 9.30 -10.76
N ALA A 49 -1.95 9.86 -11.76
CA ALA A 49 -1.61 9.18 -13.00
C ALA A 49 -0.13 8.82 -13.12
N SER A 50 0.69 9.19 -12.14
CA SER A 50 2.10 8.79 -12.06
C SER A 50 2.62 8.81 -10.63
N TRP A 51 3.73 8.10 -10.37
CA TRP A 51 4.41 8.17 -9.08
C TRP A 51 4.94 9.55 -8.73
N PRO A 52 5.57 10.32 -9.64
CA PRO A 52 5.94 11.71 -9.34
C PRO A 52 4.75 12.55 -8.87
N GLU A 53 3.60 12.46 -9.54
CA GLU A 53 2.38 13.17 -9.13
C GLU A 53 1.92 12.75 -7.73
N ALA A 54 1.95 11.45 -7.41
CA ALA A 54 1.61 10.94 -6.09
C ALA A 54 2.52 11.50 -4.98
N LEU A 55 3.82 11.45 -5.21
CA LEU A 55 4.82 11.89 -4.24
C LEU A 55 4.78 13.41 -4.05
N ASP A 56 4.65 14.17 -5.13
CA ASP A 56 4.54 15.63 -5.09
C ASP A 56 3.27 16.07 -4.35
N TRP A 57 2.15 15.38 -4.56
CA TRP A 57 0.91 15.66 -3.81
C TRP A 57 1.05 15.36 -2.32
N LEU A 58 1.65 14.22 -1.95
CA LEU A 58 1.89 13.86 -0.53
C LEU A 58 2.80 14.89 0.17
N LEU A 59 3.86 15.33 -0.51
CA LEU A 59 4.77 16.36 0.00
C LEU A 59 4.07 17.71 0.17
N ALA A 60 3.33 18.15 -0.84
CA ALA A 60 2.57 19.41 -0.78
C ALA A 60 1.54 19.38 0.35
N ARG A 61 0.81 18.26 0.51
CA ARG A 61 -0.25 18.16 1.51
C ARG A 61 0.28 18.09 2.95
N SER A 62 1.52 17.66 3.12
CA SER A 62 2.18 17.50 4.41
C SER A 62 3.10 18.65 4.80
N GLN A 63 3.02 19.82 4.16
CA GLN A 63 3.88 20.97 4.50
C GLN A 63 3.68 21.46 5.95
N ASP A 64 2.43 21.52 6.40
CA ASP A 64 2.09 22.09 7.72
C ASP A 64 1.97 21.05 8.84
N GLU A 65 1.64 19.80 8.49
CA GLU A 65 1.36 18.73 9.44
C GLU A 65 2.10 17.43 9.06
N PRO A 66 2.67 16.70 10.02
CA PRO A 66 3.31 15.42 9.74
C PRO A 66 2.29 14.35 9.35
N ILE A 67 2.75 13.32 8.66
CA ILE A 67 1.89 12.24 8.13
C ILE A 67 1.88 11.06 9.11
N ALA A 68 0.71 10.77 9.66
CA ALA A 68 0.49 9.58 10.48
C ALA A 68 0.20 8.33 9.64
N GLU A 69 -0.45 8.47 8.48
CA GLU A 69 -0.79 7.33 7.63
C GLU A 69 -0.78 7.70 6.15
N ILE A 70 -0.20 6.82 5.34
CA ILE A 70 -0.31 6.86 3.88
C ILE A 70 -0.97 5.57 3.43
N GLN A 71 -2.10 5.69 2.75
CA GLN A 71 -2.71 4.56 2.03
C GLN A 71 -2.45 4.70 0.54
N TYR A 72 -2.10 3.59 -0.12
CA TYR A 72 -2.05 3.49 -1.57
C TYR A 72 -3.09 2.48 -2.07
N TRP A 73 -3.99 2.90 -2.96
CA TRP A 73 -5.03 2.06 -3.55
C TRP A 73 -4.79 1.95 -5.06
N GLY A 74 -4.41 0.78 -5.51
CA GLY A 74 -4.00 0.60 -6.90
C GLY A 74 -3.78 -0.86 -7.26
N HIS A 75 -3.15 -1.06 -8.41
CA HIS A 75 -2.62 -2.37 -8.74
C HIS A 75 -1.29 -2.61 -8.03
N GLY A 76 -1.01 -3.88 -7.77
CA GLY A 76 0.26 -4.35 -7.26
C GLY A 76 0.53 -5.74 -7.80
N THR A 77 1.74 -6.21 -7.54
CA THR A 77 2.10 -7.62 -7.66
C THR A 77 3.31 -7.87 -6.77
N TRP A 78 3.81 -9.10 -6.75
CA TRP A 78 4.89 -9.58 -5.87
C TRP A 78 6.07 -8.59 -5.74
N GLY A 79 6.13 -7.84 -4.64
CA GLY A 79 7.20 -6.89 -4.33
C GLY A 79 7.14 -5.53 -5.03
N CYS A 80 6.01 -5.13 -5.62
CA CYS A 80 5.82 -3.78 -6.14
C CYS A 80 4.36 -3.32 -6.16
N VAL A 81 4.18 -2.01 -6.31
CA VAL A 81 2.89 -1.36 -6.57
C VAL A 81 2.97 -0.53 -7.85
N LEU A 82 1.85 -0.39 -8.55
CA LEU A 82 1.81 0.16 -9.90
C LEU A 82 0.89 1.38 -9.94
N VAL A 83 1.37 2.47 -10.54
CA VAL A 83 0.53 3.55 -11.09
C VAL A 83 0.74 3.56 -12.59
N ASP A 84 -0.32 3.46 -13.40
CA ASP A 84 -0.21 3.45 -14.86
C ASP A 84 0.82 2.43 -15.39
N HIS A 85 0.77 1.21 -14.84
CA HIS A 85 1.71 0.12 -15.14
C HIS A 85 3.19 0.42 -14.80
N LYS A 86 3.51 1.58 -14.20
CA LYS A 86 4.86 1.91 -13.75
C LYS A 86 5.08 1.41 -12.33
N PRO A 87 6.08 0.51 -12.12
CA PRO A 87 6.32 -0.05 -10.81
C PRO A 87 7.05 0.94 -9.90
N LEU A 88 6.61 0.95 -8.65
CA LEU A 88 7.38 1.39 -7.50
C LEU A 88 7.76 0.15 -6.70
N ASP A 89 9.05 -0.16 -6.70
CA ASP A 89 9.64 -1.32 -6.05
C ASP A 89 10.87 -0.89 -5.22
N VAL A 90 11.63 -1.87 -4.72
CA VAL A 90 12.84 -1.60 -3.92
C VAL A 90 13.90 -0.77 -4.63
N ARG A 91 13.92 -0.73 -5.97
CA ARG A 91 14.89 0.06 -6.75
C ARG A 91 14.64 1.55 -6.59
N ALA A 92 13.39 1.96 -6.34
CA ALA A 92 13.06 3.35 -6.11
C ALA A 92 13.66 3.92 -4.82
N LEU A 93 14.02 3.04 -3.89
CA LEU A 93 14.63 3.40 -2.60
C LEU A 93 16.15 3.60 -2.70
N VAL A 94 16.77 3.29 -3.83
CA VAL A 94 18.23 3.40 -4.02
C VAL A 94 18.61 4.81 -4.48
N PRO A 95 19.66 5.43 -3.91
CA PRO A 95 20.18 6.71 -4.39
C PRO A 95 20.46 6.70 -5.89
N GLY A 96 20.11 7.78 -6.58
CA GLY A 96 20.21 7.90 -8.04
C GLY A 96 18.95 7.44 -8.80
N HIS A 97 17.98 6.78 -8.15
CA HIS A 97 16.67 6.59 -8.76
C HIS A 97 15.93 7.94 -8.90
N PRO A 98 15.21 8.22 -10.00
CA PRO A 98 14.51 9.50 -10.21
C PRO A 98 13.52 9.92 -9.12
N TRP A 99 13.06 8.97 -8.30
CA TRP A 99 12.09 9.21 -7.22
C TRP A 99 12.70 9.15 -5.81
N HIS A 100 13.98 8.83 -5.69
CA HIS A 100 14.63 8.63 -4.39
C HIS A 100 14.53 9.86 -3.50
N GLU A 101 14.88 11.04 -4.03
CA GLU A 101 14.84 12.31 -3.27
C GLU A 101 13.43 12.64 -2.79
N ARG A 102 12.41 12.36 -3.59
CA ARG A 102 11.01 12.56 -3.20
C ARG A 102 10.59 11.61 -2.07
N LEU A 103 11.01 10.35 -2.15
CA LEU A 103 10.74 9.35 -1.12
C LEU A 103 11.48 9.69 0.19
N ALA A 104 12.73 10.17 0.10
CA ALA A 104 13.51 10.61 1.26
C ALA A 104 12.88 11.86 1.91
N ALA A 105 12.48 12.85 1.10
CA ALA A 105 11.75 14.02 1.61
C ALA A 105 10.44 13.61 2.29
N LEU A 106 9.72 12.64 1.74
CA LEU A 106 8.47 12.16 2.32
C LEU A 106 8.68 11.41 3.63
N ARG A 107 9.76 10.63 3.75
CA ARG A 107 10.17 10.03 5.03
C ARG A 107 10.33 11.10 6.11
N ASP A 108 10.95 12.21 5.78
CA ASP A 108 11.18 13.31 6.73
C ASP A 108 9.89 14.06 7.11
N ARG A 109 8.77 13.78 6.42
CA ARG A 109 7.41 14.29 6.76
C ARG A 109 6.59 13.33 7.62
N LEU A 110 7.07 12.12 7.89
CA LEU A 110 6.36 11.16 8.74
C LEU A 110 6.33 11.62 10.21
N VAL A 111 5.36 11.14 11.00
CA VAL A 111 5.36 11.41 12.44
C VAL A 111 6.62 10.82 13.08
N PRO A 112 7.29 11.56 13.99
CA PRO A 112 8.46 11.05 14.70
C PRO A 112 8.15 9.78 15.52
N GLY A 113 9.17 8.97 15.80
CA GLY A 113 9.05 7.80 16.67
C GLY A 113 8.65 6.49 15.96
N GLY A 114 8.46 6.52 14.64
CA GLY A 114 8.14 5.31 13.85
C GLY A 114 6.68 4.86 13.94
N ASP A 115 5.81 5.71 14.49
CA ASP A 115 4.38 5.43 14.65
C ASP A 115 3.57 5.62 13.36
N SER A 116 4.17 6.16 12.30
CA SER A 116 3.53 6.24 10.98
C SER A 116 3.24 4.85 10.40
N LEU A 117 2.23 4.79 9.55
CA LEU A 117 1.88 3.61 8.78
C LEU A 117 1.87 3.90 7.28
N TRP A 118 2.52 3.04 6.50
CA TRP A 118 2.29 2.93 5.07
C TRP A 118 1.44 1.70 4.78
N TRP A 119 0.26 1.87 4.19
CA TRP A 119 -0.63 0.76 3.86
C TRP A 119 -0.86 0.64 2.35
N PHE A 120 -0.30 -0.42 1.79
CA PHE A 120 -0.54 -0.84 0.42
C PHE A 120 -1.82 -1.68 0.34
N ARG A 121 -2.92 -1.05 -0.10
CA ARG A 121 -4.17 -1.76 -0.42
C ARG A 121 -4.15 -2.16 -1.89
N THR A 122 -3.21 -3.04 -2.20
CA THR A 122 -2.90 -3.55 -3.53
C THR A 122 -2.85 -5.06 -3.51
N CYS A 123 -3.00 -5.65 -4.69
CA CYS A 123 -2.95 -7.10 -4.89
C CYS A 123 -1.53 -7.62 -4.58
N GLU A 124 -1.45 -8.62 -3.70
CA GLU A 124 -0.31 -9.50 -3.39
C GLU A 124 1.11 -8.89 -3.21
N THR A 125 1.21 -7.59 -2.98
CA THR A 125 2.50 -6.88 -2.86
C THR A 125 3.44 -7.46 -1.81
N PHE A 126 2.92 -8.06 -0.72
CA PHE A 126 3.71 -8.63 0.37
C PHE A 126 3.94 -10.14 0.26
N GLY A 127 3.37 -10.81 -0.75
CA GLY A 127 3.58 -12.24 -0.97
C GLY A 127 4.92 -12.57 -1.63
N THR A 128 5.34 -13.84 -1.49
CA THR A 128 6.62 -14.37 -1.96
C THR A 128 7.86 -13.72 -1.35
N ALA A 129 9.03 -14.28 -1.68
CA ALA A 129 10.32 -13.69 -1.32
C ALA A 129 10.49 -12.24 -1.82
N ARG A 130 9.86 -11.86 -2.96
CA ARG A 130 9.91 -10.50 -3.48
C ARG A 130 9.11 -9.53 -2.61
N GLY A 131 7.91 -9.92 -2.16
CA GLY A 131 7.11 -9.12 -1.24
C GLY A 131 7.76 -8.98 0.12
N HIS A 132 8.39 -10.04 0.64
CA HIS A 132 9.21 -9.97 1.86
C HIS A 132 10.36 -8.96 1.70
N ALA A 133 11.08 -9.01 0.58
CA ALA A 133 12.17 -8.07 0.31
C ALA A 133 11.67 -6.62 0.22
N PHE A 134 10.52 -6.41 -0.43
CA PHE A 134 9.87 -5.11 -0.51
C PHE A 134 9.47 -4.59 0.87
N ALA A 135 8.73 -5.36 1.67
CA ALA A 135 8.29 -4.96 3.02
C ALA A 135 9.49 -4.59 3.93
N ARG A 136 10.56 -5.39 3.92
CA ARG A 136 11.78 -5.10 4.69
C ARG A 136 12.47 -3.82 4.21
N ALA A 137 12.65 -3.66 2.91
CA ALA A 137 13.32 -2.49 2.36
C ALA A 137 12.51 -1.21 2.61
N TRP A 138 11.19 -1.29 2.46
CA TRP A 138 10.28 -0.16 2.65
C TRP A 138 10.27 0.32 4.10
N THR A 139 10.05 -0.59 5.05
CA THR A 139 10.05 -0.26 6.49
C THR A 139 11.39 0.26 6.96
N ARG A 140 12.50 -0.32 6.50
CA ARG A 140 13.85 0.18 6.79
C ARG A 140 14.07 1.59 6.24
N PHE A 141 13.63 1.85 5.02
CA PHE A 141 13.82 3.16 4.38
C PHE A 141 13.00 4.25 5.07
N PHE A 142 11.72 4.00 5.30
CA PHE A 142 10.81 4.99 5.90
C PHE A 142 10.90 5.08 7.42
N GLY A 143 11.51 4.10 8.09
CA GLY A 143 11.57 4.06 9.55
C GLY A 143 10.21 3.93 10.21
N CYS A 144 9.21 3.40 9.51
CA CYS A 144 7.84 3.26 9.99
C CYS A 144 7.25 1.89 9.63
N ARG A 145 6.07 1.57 10.18
CA ARG A 145 5.35 0.32 9.88
C ARG A 145 4.83 0.35 8.45
N ALA A 146 4.92 -0.77 7.75
CA ALA A 146 4.27 -0.97 6.46
C ALA A 146 3.31 -2.16 6.53
N ALA A 147 2.21 -2.09 5.80
CA ALA A 147 1.23 -3.17 5.67
C ALA A 147 0.86 -3.42 4.21
N GLY A 148 0.57 -4.67 3.88
CA GLY A 148 0.23 -5.11 2.54
C GLY A 148 -0.43 -6.48 2.54
N HIS A 149 -0.80 -6.97 1.36
CA HIS A 149 -1.54 -8.21 1.18
C HIS A 149 -0.70 -9.27 0.45
N THR A 150 -0.96 -10.55 0.70
CA THR A 150 -0.36 -11.70 -0.02
C THR A 150 -1.30 -12.31 -1.07
N TYR A 151 -2.57 -11.93 -1.08
CA TYR A 151 -3.60 -12.40 -2.02
C TYR A 151 -4.00 -11.32 -3.02
N THR A 152 -4.65 -11.71 -4.11
CA THR A 152 -5.37 -10.77 -4.97
C THR A 152 -6.62 -10.27 -4.24
N ILE A 153 -6.75 -8.97 -4.06
CA ILE A 153 -7.76 -8.35 -3.18
C ILE A 153 -8.93 -7.73 -3.96
N GLY A 154 -10.08 -7.67 -3.31
CA GLY A 154 -11.31 -7.06 -3.81
C GLY A 154 -12.19 -6.62 -2.64
N PRO A 155 -13.49 -6.99 -2.60
CA PRO A 155 -14.34 -6.78 -1.43
C PRO A 155 -13.78 -7.41 -0.14
N TRP A 156 -13.14 -8.57 -0.29
CA TRP A 156 -12.28 -9.19 0.72
C TRP A 156 -10.83 -8.86 0.43
N GLN A 157 -10.05 -8.61 1.48
CA GLN A 157 -8.62 -8.31 1.39
C GLN A 157 -7.89 -9.23 2.35
N SER A 158 -7.50 -10.39 1.82
CA SER A 158 -6.88 -11.47 2.57
C SER A 158 -5.36 -11.32 2.65
N GLY A 159 -4.75 -12.09 3.55
CA GLY A 159 -3.31 -12.09 3.78
C GLY A 159 -2.76 -10.72 4.15
N LEU A 160 -3.52 -9.95 4.93
CA LEU A 160 -3.04 -8.69 5.47
C LEU A 160 -1.93 -8.99 6.48
N HIS A 161 -0.73 -8.50 6.17
CA HIS A 161 0.40 -8.54 7.10
C HIS A 161 1.00 -7.16 7.26
N SER A 162 1.71 -6.96 8.35
CA SER A 162 2.50 -5.76 8.55
C SER A 162 3.90 -6.07 9.07
N LEU A 163 4.79 -5.10 8.90
CA LEU A 163 6.16 -5.20 9.34
C LEU A 163 6.61 -3.85 9.89
N ARG A 164 7.31 -3.85 11.02
CA ARG A 164 8.03 -2.69 11.55
C ARG A 164 9.49 -2.68 11.09
N PRO A 165 10.18 -1.53 11.18
CA PRO A 165 11.61 -1.46 10.89
C PRO A 165 12.39 -2.45 11.78
N GLY A 166 13.25 -3.25 11.17
CA GLY A 166 14.08 -4.24 11.87
C GLY A 166 13.41 -5.61 12.09
N GLU A 167 12.10 -5.74 11.85
CA GLU A 167 11.41 -7.03 11.92
C GLU A 167 11.68 -7.88 10.65
N VAL A 168 11.44 -9.19 10.79
CA VAL A 168 11.48 -10.17 9.69
C VAL A 168 10.05 -10.64 9.42
N PRO A 169 9.63 -10.77 8.14
CA PRO A 169 8.33 -11.34 7.80
C PRO A 169 8.12 -12.71 8.45
N SER A 170 7.01 -12.86 9.17
CA SER A 170 6.63 -14.09 9.87
C SER A 170 5.71 -15.01 9.05
N TRP A 171 5.15 -14.50 7.95
CA TRP A 171 4.28 -15.27 7.06
C TRP A 171 5.07 -16.09 6.04
N SER A 172 4.42 -17.10 5.46
CA SER A 172 5.02 -18.00 4.47
C SER A 172 5.19 -17.29 3.12
N VAL A 173 6.28 -17.59 2.41
CA VAL A 173 6.50 -17.08 1.05
C VAL A 173 5.58 -17.74 0.02
N GLU A 174 4.96 -18.85 0.40
CA GLU A 174 3.94 -19.58 -0.36
C GLU A 174 2.51 -19.09 -0.05
N GLU A 175 2.33 -18.24 0.97
CA GLU A 175 1.01 -17.72 1.30
C GLU A 175 0.44 -16.88 0.15
N GLY A 176 -0.82 -17.15 -0.20
CA GLY A 176 -1.48 -16.49 -1.33
C GLY A 176 -0.95 -16.93 -2.71
N VAL A 177 -0.02 -17.88 -2.79
CA VAL A 177 0.45 -18.46 -4.06
C VAL A 177 -0.39 -19.68 -4.43
N GLN A 178 -0.87 -19.73 -5.68
CA GLN A 178 -1.62 -20.87 -6.21
C GLN A 178 -0.71 -22.13 -6.21
N PRO A 179 -1.14 -23.24 -5.58
CA PRO A 179 -0.41 -24.49 -5.61
C PRO A 179 -0.14 -24.97 -7.04
N GLY A 180 1.10 -25.38 -7.31
CA GLY A 180 1.52 -25.83 -8.64
C GLY A 180 1.78 -24.72 -9.66
N SER A 181 1.70 -23.44 -9.27
CA SER A 181 2.10 -22.34 -10.15
C SER A 181 3.61 -22.34 -10.44
N ASP A 182 3.99 -21.77 -11.58
CA ASP A 182 5.39 -21.62 -11.99
C ASP A 182 6.14 -20.76 -10.96
N PRO A 183 7.19 -21.27 -10.28
CA PRO A 183 7.97 -20.48 -9.32
C PRO A 183 8.59 -19.21 -9.92
N ALA A 184 8.85 -19.18 -11.23
CA ALA A 184 9.37 -17.99 -11.91
C ALA A 184 8.29 -16.93 -12.18
N ARG A 185 7.02 -17.34 -12.21
CA ARG A 185 5.83 -16.53 -12.51
C ARG A 185 4.65 -16.99 -11.65
N PRO A 186 4.72 -16.81 -10.32
CA PRO A 186 3.70 -17.33 -9.43
C PRO A 186 2.36 -16.65 -9.69
N THR A 187 1.30 -17.45 -9.67
CA THR A 187 -0.09 -17.00 -9.77
C THR A 187 -0.65 -16.82 -8.37
N SER A 188 -1.38 -15.74 -8.13
CA SER A 188 -1.99 -15.45 -6.83
C SER A 188 -3.34 -16.17 -6.66
N LEU A 189 -3.64 -16.53 -5.41
CA LEU A 189 -4.97 -16.90 -4.97
C LEU A 189 -5.83 -15.64 -4.81
N GLY A 190 -7.14 -15.77 -5.09
CA GLY A 190 -8.12 -14.74 -4.80
C GLY A 190 -8.42 -14.66 -3.30
N SER A 191 -8.66 -13.45 -2.80
CA SER A 191 -9.10 -13.24 -1.42
C SER A 191 -10.47 -13.85 -1.14
N GLY A 192 -10.68 -14.30 0.09
CA GLY A 192 -11.93 -14.89 0.55
C GLY A 192 -12.09 -14.77 2.07
N PRO A 193 -13.31 -14.91 2.61
CA PRO A 193 -13.59 -14.68 4.03
C PRO A 193 -12.92 -15.68 4.98
N ARG A 194 -12.39 -16.80 4.46
CA ARG A 194 -11.72 -17.85 5.22
C ARG A 194 -10.20 -17.85 5.07
N GLU A 195 -9.67 -16.98 4.23
CA GLU A 195 -8.24 -16.85 4.06
C GLU A 195 -7.61 -16.14 5.27
N PRO A 196 -6.30 -16.34 5.51
CA PRO A 196 -5.59 -15.72 6.63
C PRO A 196 -5.81 -14.21 6.65
N HIS A 197 -5.94 -13.67 7.86
CA HIS A 197 -5.89 -12.23 8.11
C HIS A 197 -6.81 -11.38 7.22
N THR A 198 -7.99 -11.90 6.92
CA THR A 198 -8.92 -11.26 5.99
C THR A 198 -9.65 -10.09 6.63
N ILE A 199 -9.61 -8.93 5.97
CA ILE A 199 -10.47 -7.78 6.23
C ILE A 199 -11.41 -7.54 5.06
N SER A 200 -12.43 -6.69 5.25
CA SER A 200 -13.21 -6.17 4.13
C SER A 200 -12.58 -4.92 3.53
N CYS A 201 -12.97 -4.55 2.32
CA CYS A 201 -12.61 -3.26 1.70
C CYS A 201 -13.10 -2.06 2.53
N LEU A 202 -14.05 -2.26 3.44
CA LEU A 202 -14.55 -1.27 4.41
C LEU A 202 -13.75 -1.26 5.72
N GLY A 203 -12.76 -2.13 5.89
CA GLY A 203 -11.82 -2.10 7.01
C GLY A 203 -10.88 -0.90 6.88
N GLY A 204 -11.02 0.07 7.79
CA GLY A 204 -10.27 1.34 7.75
C GLY A 204 -9.07 1.40 8.70
N ARG A 205 -8.61 0.26 9.23
CA ARG A 205 -7.47 0.18 10.15
C ARG A 205 -6.73 -1.13 9.92
N VAL A 206 -5.39 -1.08 9.95
CA VAL A 206 -4.55 -2.27 10.06
C VAL A 206 -4.47 -2.64 11.54
N PRO A 207 -5.00 -3.79 11.98
CA PRO A 207 -4.98 -4.11 13.39
C PRO A 207 -3.55 -4.39 13.88
N SER A 208 -3.33 -4.32 15.19
CA SER A 208 -2.03 -4.59 15.80
C SER A 208 -1.66 -6.07 15.72
N GLY A 209 -0.46 -6.40 15.26
CA GLY A 209 0.08 -7.77 15.30
C GLY A 209 -0.18 -8.64 14.07
N TYR A 210 -0.83 -8.09 13.04
CA TYR A 210 -0.79 -8.61 11.68
C TYR A 210 0.56 -8.31 11.05
#